data_AF-A0A1G2FEM6-F1
#
_entry.id   AF-A0A1G2FEM6-F1
#
_cell.length_a   1.000
_cell.length_b   1.000
_cell.length_c   1.000
_cell.angle_alpha   90.00
_cell.angle_beta   90.00
_cell.angle_gamma   90.00
#
_symmetry.space_group_name_H-M   'P 1'
#
loop_
_entity.id
_entity.type
_entity.pdbx_description
1 polymer ?
#
loop_
_entity_poly.entity_id
_entity_poly.type
_entity_poly.pdbx_seq_one_letter_code
_entity_poly.pdbx_strand_id
1 'polypeptide(L)'
;MDKTELELKFKNELWRTFEESVNLRYVPTRFLNMFRQYGAVNTAKRLLSAKEPQYGLFKLWELKRPDLSLEKLVLKPDYKKLFTSEELNTAKKRLEELGYKN
;
A
#
# COMPACT_ATOMS: atom_id res chain seq x y z
N MET A 1 -4.29 -21.80 -0.16
CA MET A 1 -4.83 -20.50 -0.61
C MET A 1 -4.36 -20.27 -2.04
N ASP A 2 -5.29 -20.33 -2.97
CA ASP A 2 -5.04 -20.07 -4.39
C ASP A 2 -4.65 -18.60 -4.61
N LYS A 3 -3.94 -18.31 -5.71
CA LYS A 3 -3.50 -16.94 -6.05
C LYS A 3 -4.69 -15.98 -6.12
N THR A 4 -5.81 -16.42 -6.67
CA THR A 4 -7.05 -15.64 -6.81
C THR A 4 -7.62 -15.23 -5.46
N GLU A 5 -7.67 -16.16 -4.50
CA GLU A 5 -8.15 -15.88 -3.14
C GLU A 5 -7.27 -14.84 -2.44
N LEU A 6 -5.96 -14.92 -2.68
CA LEU A 6 -5.01 -14.01 -2.07
C LEU A 6 -5.11 -12.61 -2.63
N GLU A 7 -5.26 -12.48 -3.95
CA GLU A 7 -5.50 -11.18 -4.60
C GLU A 7 -6.82 -10.57 -4.10
N LEU A 8 -7.85 -11.39 -3.86
CA LEU A 8 -9.11 -10.94 -3.28
C LEU A 8 -8.94 -10.47 -1.83
N LYS A 9 -8.21 -11.23 -1.00
CA LYS A 9 -7.90 -10.85 0.39
C LYS A 9 -7.10 -9.55 0.44
N PHE A 10 -6.08 -9.44 -0.41
CA PHE A 10 -5.27 -8.23 -0.57
C PHE A 10 -6.13 -7.03 -0.98
N LYS A 11 -7.02 -7.20 -1.97
CA LYS A 11 -7.95 -6.15 -2.41
C LYS A 11 -8.82 -5.65 -1.26
N ASN A 12 -9.37 -6.56 -0.47
CA ASN A 12 -10.24 -6.20 0.65
C ASN A 12 -9.47 -5.49 1.77
N GLU A 13 -8.27 -5.96 2.12
CA GLU A 13 -7.44 -5.27 3.11
C GLU A 13 -6.97 -3.90 2.64
N LEU A 14 -6.57 -3.78 1.37
CA LEU A 14 -6.18 -2.50 0.79
C LEU A 14 -7.35 -1.51 0.73
N TRP A 15 -8.57 -2.00 0.49
CA TRP A 15 -9.77 -1.16 0.58
C TRP A 15 -10.05 -0.69 2.00
N ARG A 16 -9.86 -1.55 3.01
CA ARG A 16 -10.01 -1.16 4.42
C ARG A 16 -9.05 -0.04 4.81
N THR A 17 -7.80 -0.08 4.34
CA THR A 17 -6.86 1.02 4.65
C THR A 17 -7.27 2.34 4.02
N PHE A 18 -7.91 2.30 2.85
CA PHE A 18 -8.54 3.48 2.24
C PHE A 18 -9.69 4.01 3.10
N GLU A 19 -10.60 3.15 3.56
CA GLU A 19 -11.72 3.54 4.42
C GLU A 19 -11.22 4.15 5.75
N GLU A 20 -10.21 3.54 6.36
CA GLU A 20 -9.58 4.09 7.57
C GLU A 20 -8.91 5.44 7.31
N SER A 21 -8.27 5.63 6.15
CA SER A 21 -7.71 6.93 5.76
C SER A 21 -8.79 8.00 5.67
N VAL A 22 -9.93 7.68 5.08
CA VAL A 22 -11.08 8.58 4.98
C VAL A 22 -11.62 8.95 6.36
N ASN A 23 -11.70 8.00 7.29
CA ASN A 23 -12.08 8.24 8.69
C ASN A 23 -11.11 9.19 9.41
N LEU A 24 -9.84 9.24 8.99
CA LEU A 24 -8.83 10.20 9.45
C LEU A 24 -8.90 11.55 8.73
N ARG A 25 -9.98 11.82 7.98
CA ARG A 25 -10.17 13.02 7.14
C ARG A 25 -9.12 13.18 6.03
N TYR A 26 -8.48 12.09 5.61
CA TYR A 26 -7.57 12.05 4.47
C TYR A 26 -8.18 11.22 3.34
N VAL A 27 -8.51 11.88 2.23
CA VAL A 27 -9.12 11.21 1.07
C VAL A 27 -8.08 11.05 -0.05
N PRO A 28 -7.47 9.88 -0.23
CA PRO A 28 -6.43 9.67 -1.25
C PRO A 28 -7.06 9.46 -2.64
N THR A 29 -7.54 10.53 -3.27
CA THR A 29 -8.24 10.49 -4.56
C THR A 29 -7.43 9.84 -5.70
N ARG A 30 -6.11 10.11 -5.75
CA ARG A 30 -5.21 9.49 -6.73
C ARG A 30 -5.18 7.96 -6.58
N PHE A 31 -5.10 7.47 -5.34
CA PHE A 31 -5.16 6.05 -5.06
C PHE A 31 -6.50 5.46 -5.52
N LEU A 32 -7.62 6.11 -5.19
CA LEU A 32 -8.96 5.65 -5.57
C LEU A 32 -9.13 5.52 -7.10
N ASN A 33 -8.64 6.52 -7.85
CA ASN A 33 -8.66 6.48 -9.32
C ASN A 33 -7.85 5.31 -9.87
N MET A 34 -6.63 5.10 -9.36
CA MET A 34 -5.79 3.98 -9.77
C MET A 34 -6.40 2.63 -9.40
N PHE A 35 -6.98 2.52 -8.20
CA PHE A 35 -7.65 1.31 -7.73
C PHE A 35 -8.82 0.92 -8.64
N ARG A 36 -9.65 1.89 -9.03
CA ARG A 36 -10.76 1.68 -9.98
C ARG A 36 -10.29 1.30 -11.37
N GLN A 37 -9.19 1.89 -11.84
CA GLN A 37 -8.70 1.68 -13.19
C GLN A 37 -7.90 0.39 -13.36
N TYR A 38 -7.08 0.02 -12.37
CA TYR A 38 -6.10 -1.05 -12.49
C TYR A 38 -6.34 -2.22 -11.53
N GLY A 39 -7.20 -2.06 -10.53
CA GLY A 39 -7.38 -3.01 -9.44
C GLY A 39 -6.28 -2.93 -8.39
N ALA A 40 -6.43 -3.68 -7.29
CA ALA A 40 -5.58 -3.57 -6.11
C ALA A 40 -4.10 -3.89 -6.37
N VAL A 41 -3.81 -5.05 -6.95
CA VAL A 41 -2.43 -5.53 -7.14
C VAL A 41 -1.68 -4.63 -8.11
N ASN A 42 -2.27 -4.33 -9.28
CA ASN A 42 -1.60 -3.47 -10.26
C ASN A 42 -1.46 -2.02 -9.76
N THR A 43 -2.40 -1.52 -8.96
CA THR A 43 -2.23 -0.23 -8.27
C THR A 43 -1.01 -0.29 -7.38
N ALA A 44 -0.91 -1.29 -6.50
CA ALA A 44 0.24 -1.48 -5.62
C ALA A 44 1.58 -1.48 -6.38
N LYS A 45 1.68 -2.30 -7.44
CA LYS A 45 2.88 -2.38 -8.27
C LYS A 45 3.25 -1.03 -8.88
N ARG A 46 2.28 -0.34 -9.50
CA ARG A 46 2.51 1.01 -10.06
C ARG A 46 2.96 2.02 -9.01
N LEU A 47 2.40 1.96 -7.80
CA LEU A 47 2.79 2.87 -6.72
C LEU A 47 4.20 2.58 -6.19
N LEU A 48 4.62 1.32 -6.18
CA LEU A 48 5.97 0.89 -5.81
C LEU A 48 6.99 1.21 -6.90
N SER A 49 6.65 1.05 -8.19
CA SER A 49 7.55 1.40 -9.30
C SER A 49 7.73 2.90 -9.52
N ALA A 50 6.90 3.75 -8.89
CA ALA A 50 7.05 5.20 -9.00
C ALA A 50 8.35 5.66 -8.32
N LYS A 51 9.15 6.49 -9.03
CA LYS A 51 10.43 7.01 -8.52
C LYS A 51 10.27 7.93 -7.31
N GLU A 52 9.17 8.70 -7.24
CA GLU A 52 8.96 9.64 -6.15
C GLU A 52 8.18 9.01 -4.99
N PRO A 53 8.51 9.38 -3.74
CA PRO A 53 7.73 9.01 -2.57
C PRO A 53 6.26 9.36 -2.79
N GLN A 54 5.39 8.40 -2.53
CA GLN A 54 3.96 8.60 -2.64
C GLN A 54 3.54 9.63 -1.59
N TYR A 55 3.01 10.78 -2.02
CA TYR A 55 2.40 11.79 -1.14
C TYR A 55 1.46 11.17 -0.08
N GLY A 56 0.78 10.07 -0.44
CA GLY A 56 -0.08 9.34 0.49
C GLY A 56 0.65 8.64 1.64
N LEU A 57 1.83 8.09 1.42
CA LEU A 57 2.61 7.49 2.51
C LEU A 57 3.08 8.57 3.51
N PHE A 58 3.56 9.70 3.00
CA PHE A 58 3.96 10.82 3.85
C PHE A 58 2.79 11.37 4.66
N LYS A 59 1.61 11.54 4.03
CA LYS A 59 0.38 11.95 4.73
C LYS A 59 -0.03 10.99 5.84
N LEU A 60 0.03 9.68 5.59
CA LEU A 60 -0.26 8.67 6.62
C LEU A 60 0.76 8.69 7.76
N TRP A 61 2.02 8.99 7.48
CA TRP A 61 3.04 9.20 8.50
C TRP A 61 2.77 10.43 9.37
N GLU A 62 2.39 11.58 8.77
CA GLU A 62 1.96 12.78 9.51
C GLU A 62 0.76 12.49 10.42
N LEU A 63 -0.15 11.62 9.98
CA LEU A 63 -1.31 11.14 10.74
C LEU A 63 -0.97 10.07 11.78
N LYS A 64 0.32 9.73 11.96
CA LYS A 64 0.80 8.65 12.85
C LYS A 64 0.18 7.28 12.55
N ARG A 65 -0.22 7.05 11.29
CA ARG A 65 -0.82 5.80 10.80
C ARG A 65 -0.13 5.22 9.57
N PRO A 66 1.22 5.10 9.55
CA PRO A 66 1.93 4.43 8.44
C PRO A 66 1.58 2.93 8.33
N ASP A 67 0.92 2.35 9.34
CA ASP A 67 0.35 1.00 9.29
C ASP A 67 -0.74 0.84 8.22
N LEU A 68 -1.42 1.94 7.85
CA LEU A 68 -2.41 1.99 6.78
C LEU A 68 -1.80 2.09 5.38
N SER A 69 -0.48 2.23 5.30
CA SER A 69 0.18 2.36 4.01
C SER A 69 0.14 1.08 3.19
N LEU A 70 0.18 1.27 1.87
CA LEU A 70 0.37 0.18 0.94
C LEU A 70 1.69 -0.54 1.19
N GLU A 71 2.75 0.23 1.48
CA GLU A 71 4.08 -0.28 1.79
C GLU A 71 4.05 -1.25 2.96
N LYS A 72 3.27 -0.95 4.01
CA LYS A 72 3.10 -1.88 5.13
C LYS A 72 2.33 -3.13 4.74
N LEU A 73 1.28 -2.97 3.93
CA LEU A 73 0.43 -4.07 3.52
C LEU A 73 1.19 -5.09 2.66
N VAL A 74 1.97 -4.65 1.67
CA VAL A 74 2.72 -5.56 0.77
C VAL A 74 3.81 -6.35 1.50
N LEU A 75 4.31 -5.84 2.62
CA LEU A 75 5.31 -6.51 3.45
C LEU A 75 4.72 -7.60 4.36
N LYS A 76 3.39 -7.76 4.46
CA LYS A 76 2.79 -8.84 5.24
C LYS A 76 3.16 -10.21 4.63
N PRO A 77 3.51 -11.22 5.44
CA PRO A 77 3.95 -12.54 4.96
C PRO A 77 3.01 -13.16 3.91
N ASP A 78 1.70 -13.02 4.11
CA ASP A 78 0.67 -13.53 3.20
C ASP A 78 0.81 -12.97 1.77
N TYR A 79 1.13 -11.67 1.65
CA TYR A 79 1.07 -10.91 0.40
C TYR A 79 2.41 -10.81 -0.32
N LYS A 80 3.53 -11.08 0.35
CA LYS A 80 4.87 -11.01 -0.27
C LYS A 80 4.96 -11.76 -1.60
N LYS A 81 4.27 -12.90 -1.72
CA LYS A 81 4.26 -13.73 -2.94
C LYS A 81 3.51 -13.11 -4.14
N LEU A 82 2.77 -12.01 -3.96
CA LEU A 82 2.16 -11.24 -5.05
C LEU A 82 3.13 -10.24 -5.70
N PHE A 83 4.25 -9.95 -5.02
CA PHE A 83 5.18 -8.89 -5.36
C PHE A 83 6.59 -9.43 -5.60
N THR A 84 7.39 -8.68 -6.35
CA THR A 84 8.79 -9.01 -6.57
C THR A 84 9.66 -8.56 -5.40
N SER A 85 10.86 -9.12 -5.28
CA SER A 85 11.83 -8.69 -4.28
C SER A 85 12.17 -7.19 -4.39
N GLU A 86 12.18 -6.64 -5.60
CA GLU A 86 12.42 -5.20 -5.85
C GLU A 86 11.26 -4.33 -5.33
N GLU A 87 10.01 -4.75 -5.58
CA GLU A 87 8.81 -4.09 -5.09
C GLU A 87 8.77 -4.08 -3.56
N LEU A 88 9.07 -5.23 -2.93
CA LEU A 88 9.15 -5.36 -1.47
C LEU A 88 10.30 -4.54 -0.88
N ASN A 89 11.46 -4.50 -1.51
CA ASN A 89 12.59 -3.70 -1.06
C ASN A 89 12.26 -2.20 -1.12
N THR A 90 11.55 -1.76 -2.16
CA THR A 90 11.09 -0.38 -2.29
C THR A 90 10.13 -0.01 -1.16
N ALA A 91 9.16 -0.88 -0.87
CA ALA A 91 8.23 -0.69 0.24
C ALA A 91 8.96 -0.57 1.59
N LYS A 92 9.91 -1.47 1.83
CA LYS A 92 10.73 -1.47 3.05
C LYS A 92 11.55 -0.19 3.18
N LYS A 93 12.27 0.20 2.12
CA LYS A 93 13.12 1.40 2.11
C LYS A 93 12.31 2.66 2.42
N ARG A 94 11.13 2.83 1.80
CA ARG A 94 10.27 4.01 2.04
C ARG A 94 9.77 4.10 3.49
N LEU A 95 9.46 2.97 4.12
CA LEU A 95 9.08 2.96 5.55
C LEU A 95 10.27 3.30 6.45
N GLU A 96 11.46 2.78 6.13
CA GLU A 96 12.69 3.07 6.88
C GLU A 96 13.10 4.55 6.76
N GLU A 97 12.95 5.16 5.59
CA GLU A 97 13.20 6.60 5.36
C GLU A 97 12.32 7.50 6.24
N LEU A 98 11.13 7.02 6.61
CA LEU A 98 10.21 7.71 7.51
C LEU A 98 10.42 7.34 8.99
N GLY A 99 11.49 6.60 9.31
CA GLY A 99 11.78 6.13 10.66
C GLY A 99 10.82 5.04 11.15
N TYR A 100 9.96 4.50 10.28
CA TYR A 100 9.05 3.42 10.62
C TYR A 100 9.77 2.08 10.50
N LYS A 101 10.52 1.73 11.54
CA LYS A 101 11.15 0.42 11.69
C LYS A 101 10.14 -0.53 12.33
N ASN A 102 9.97 -1.68 11.68
CA ASN A 102 9.17 -2.78 12.20
C ASN A 102 10.00 -3.68 13.10
#